data_AF-A0A327KKC9-F1
#
_entry.id   AF-A0A327KKC9-F1
#
_cell.length_a   1.000
_cell.length_b   1.000
_cell.length_c   1.000
_cell.angle_alpha   90.00
_cell.angle_beta   90.00
_cell.angle_gamma   90.00
#
_symmetry.space_group_name_H-M   'P 1'
#
loop_
_entity.id
_entity.type
_entity.pdbx_description
1 polymer ?
#
loop_
_entity_poly.entity_id
_entity_poly.type
_entity_poly.pdbx_seq_one_letter_code
_entity_poly.pdbx_strand_id
1 'polypeptide(L)'
;MSSAPSPKGRRVTLDALAKGAAVPQATEALVETRQEPAAPPPAPPEAVAPAARSGSSRDKYPSATVYLPKKAIRLIKEISLEEDRRISDILAEAVDEYLTRRGHPSLEQLSK
;
A
#
# COMPACT_ATOMS: atom_id res chain seq x y z
N MET A 1 15.01 50.43 -23.85
CA MET A 1 15.86 49.74 -24.85
C MET A 1 15.56 48.25 -24.74
N SER A 2 15.08 47.66 -25.84
CA SER A 2 15.01 46.22 -26.25
C SER A 2 14.47 45.17 -25.28
N SER A 3 13.68 44.15 -25.66
CA SER A 3 13.02 43.74 -26.90
C SER A 3 12.13 42.53 -26.54
N ALA A 4 10.99 42.35 -27.20
CA ALA A 4 10.15 41.13 -27.17
C ALA A 4 10.78 40.01 -28.08
N PRO A 5 10.22 38.78 -28.30
CA PRO A 5 8.79 38.44 -28.47
C PRO A 5 8.28 37.06 -27.97
N SER A 6 6.95 36.89 -28.04
CA SER A 6 6.13 35.66 -27.89
C SER A 6 6.21 34.75 -29.15
N PRO A 7 5.70 33.49 -29.15
CA PRO A 7 4.36 33.28 -29.74
C PRO A 7 3.50 32.09 -29.23
N LYS A 8 2.17 32.33 -29.27
CA LYS A 8 1.03 31.54 -29.85
C LYS A 8 0.96 30.02 -29.60
N GLY A 9 -0.09 29.51 -28.96
CA GLY A 9 -1.39 29.16 -29.55
C GLY A 9 -1.77 27.76 -29.03
N ARG A 10 -3.01 27.32 -28.80
CA ARG A 10 -4.27 27.53 -29.51
C ARG A 10 -5.41 27.09 -28.57
N ARG A 11 -6.49 27.88 -28.47
CA ARG A 11 -7.76 27.53 -27.81
C ARG A 11 -8.57 26.61 -28.71
N VAL A 12 -9.36 25.70 -28.15
CA VAL A 12 -10.70 25.35 -28.67
C VAL A 12 -11.63 25.05 -27.49
N THR A 13 -12.52 26.00 -27.19
CA THR A 13 -13.84 25.76 -26.61
C THR A 13 -14.78 25.38 -27.73
N LEU A 14 -15.72 24.46 -27.51
CA LEU A 14 -17.12 24.58 -27.95
C LEU A 14 -17.88 23.31 -27.62
N ASP A 15 -18.84 23.48 -26.71
CA ASP A 15 -20.17 22.91 -26.77
C ASP A 15 -20.52 22.39 -28.19
N ALA A 16 -20.56 21.07 -28.33
CA ALA A 16 -21.08 20.42 -29.51
C ALA A 16 -21.96 19.26 -29.06
N LEU A 17 -23.27 19.58 -29.06
CA LEU A 17 -24.33 18.69 -29.51
C LEU A 17 -24.75 17.65 -28.46
N ALA A 18 -25.61 18.02 -27.51
CA ALA A 18 -27.04 18.23 -27.71
C ALA A 18 -27.77 17.02 -28.32
N LYS A 19 -28.87 16.68 -27.65
CA LYS A 19 -29.96 15.78 -28.07
C LYS A 19 -29.53 14.31 -28.18
N GLY A 20 -30.08 13.43 -27.37
CA GLY A 20 -31.52 13.30 -27.14
C GLY A 20 -31.99 12.01 -27.80
N ALA A 21 -33.23 11.65 -27.49
CA ALA A 21 -33.93 10.46 -27.97
C ALA A 21 -33.62 9.17 -27.19
N ALA A 22 -34.42 8.98 -26.16
CA ALA A 22 -35.11 7.72 -25.97
C ALA A 22 -35.60 7.17 -27.33
N VAL A 23 -35.39 5.89 -27.59
CA VAL A 23 -36.10 5.13 -28.62
C VAL A 23 -36.46 3.76 -28.02
N PRO A 24 -37.68 3.25 -28.30
CA PRO A 24 -38.42 2.34 -27.45
C PRO A 24 -38.38 0.88 -27.92
N GLN A 25 -38.84 0.00 -27.03
CA GLN A 25 -39.79 -1.10 -27.20
C GLN A 25 -39.92 -1.84 -28.57
N ALA A 26 -39.94 -3.18 -28.46
CA ALA A 26 -40.46 -4.20 -29.38
C ALA A 26 -39.67 -4.38 -30.70
N THR A 27 -39.35 -5.58 -31.20
CA THR A 27 -40.18 -6.78 -31.37
C THR A 27 -39.33 -8.06 -31.46
N GLU A 28 -40.03 -9.16 -31.28
CA GLU A 28 -39.65 -10.58 -31.27
C GLU A 28 -38.82 -11.06 -32.47
N ALA A 29 -37.88 -11.99 -32.22
CA ALA A 29 -37.55 -13.05 -33.16
C ALA A 29 -36.88 -14.23 -32.44
N LEU A 30 -37.71 -15.25 -32.20
CA LEU A 30 -37.37 -16.65 -31.99
C LEU A 30 -36.23 -17.12 -32.91
N VAL A 31 -35.09 -17.52 -32.36
CA VAL A 31 -34.27 -18.59 -32.97
C VAL A 31 -33.59 -19.40 -31.85
N GLU A 32 -34.11 -20.60 -31.64
CA GLU A 32 -33.51 -21.65 -30.83
C GLU A 32 -32.29 -22.21 -31.56
N THR A 33 -31.08 -22.05 -31.00
CA THR A 33 -29.90 -22.79 -31.46
C THR A 33 -28.92 -23.01 -30.30
N ARG A 34 -28.91 -24.25 -29.82
CA ARG A 34 -27.75 -25.08 -29.45
C ARG A 34 -26.88 -24.69 -28.25
N GLN A 35 -26.78 -25.68 -27.35
CA GLN A 35 -25.92 -25.81 -26.16
C GLN A 35 -24.45 -25.42 -26.37
N GLU A 36 -23.90 -24.69 -25.38
CA GLU A 36 -22.60 -24.98 -24.74
C GLU A 36 -22.58 -24.28 -23.36
N PRO A 37 -22.40 -24.98 -22.22
CA PRO A 37 -22.19 -24.33 -20.94
C PRO A 37 -20.78 -23.71 -20.97
N ALA A 38 -20.71 -22.41 -21.20
CA ALA A 38 -19.49 -21.65 -21.02
C ALA A 38 -18.99 -21.82 -19.57
N ALA A 39 -17.82 -22.45 -19.43
CA ALA A 39 -17.13 -22.56 -18.16
C ALA A 39 -16.94 -21.14 -17.56
N PRO A 40 -17.12 -20.95 -16.25
CA PRO A 40 -16.85 -19.66 -15.62
C PRO A 40 -15.35 -19.31 -15.81
N PRO A 41 -15.02 -18.02 -15.98
CA PRO A 41 -13.63 -17.59 -16.15
C PRO A 41 -12.80 -17.99 -14.91
N PRO A 42 -11.51 -18.34 -15.08
CA PRO A 42 -10.66 -18.72 -13.96
C PRO A 42 -10.53 -17.53 -13.00
N ALA A 43 -10.75 -17.81 -11.72
CA ALA A 43 -10.53 -16.83 -10.66
C ALA A 43 -9.08 -16.33 -10.70
N PRO A 44 -8.82 -15.03 -10.44
CA PRO A 44 -7.46 -14.51 -10.36
C PRO A 44 -6.68 -15.25 -9.25
N PRO A 45 -5.38 -15.51 -9.45
CA PRO A 45 -4.59 -16.25 -8.48
C PRO A 45 -4.57 -15.49 -7.16
N GLU A 46 -4.98 -16.18 -6.09
CA GLU A 46 -4.82 -15.68 -4.73
C GLU A 46 -3.36 -15.31 -4.52
N ALA A 47 -3.11 -14.02 -4.28
CA ALA A 47 -1.82 -13.54 -3.84
C ALA A 47 -1.53 -14.22 -2.50
N VAL A 48 -0.65 -15.22 -2.53
CA VAL A 48 -0.18 -15.91 -1.34
C VAL A 48 0.56 -14.88 -0.50
N ALA A 49 -0.10 -14.37 0.55
CA ALA A 49 0.54 -13.50 1.51
C ALA A 49 1.70 -14.29 2.14
N PRO A 50 2.92 -13.70 2.25
CA PRO A 50 4.01 -14.39 2.91
C PRO A 50 3.59 -14.70 4.34
N ALA A 51 3.65 -15.98 4.71
CA ALA A 51 3.34 -16.45 6.06
C ALA A 51 4.17 -15.65 7.06
N ALA A 52 3.50 -14.80 7.83
CA ALA A 52 4.12 -14.04 8.90
C ALA A 52 4.70 -15.03 9.91
N ARG A 53 6.00 -15.32 9.82
CA ARG A 53 6.71 -16.03 10.89
C ARG A 53 6.75 -15.07 12.07
N SER A 54 5.90 -15.30 13.07
CA SER A 54 5.87 -14.48 14.29
C SER A 54 5.57 -15.32 15.51
N GLY A 55 6.58 -16.00 16.05
CA GLY A 55 6.55 -16.43 17.45
C GLY A 55 6.36 -15.22 18.36
N SER A 56 5.52 -15.39 19.38
CA SER A 56 4.90 -14.36 20.22
C SER A 56 5.84 -13.74 21.27
N SER A 57 6.55 -12.68 20.92
CA SER A 57 7.08 -11.74 21.93
C SER A 57 5.97 -10.82 22.46
N ARG A 58 4.92 -10.57 21.66
CA ARG A 58 3.85 -9.62 21.99
C ARG A 58 3.04 -9.98 23.24
N ASP A 59 2.87 -11.27 23.53
CA ASP A 59 2.05 -11.71 24.66
C ASP A 59 2.81 -11.62 26.00
N LYS A 60 4.13 -11.46 25.97
CA LYS A 60 5.00 -11.46 27.15
C LYS A 60 5.33 -10.05 27.66
N TYR A 61 5.22 -9.03 26.83
CA TYR A 61 5.70 -7.68 27.16
C TYR A 61 4.65 -6.59 26.91
N PRO A 62 4.58 -5.55 27.76
CA PRO A 62 3.74 -4.39 27.50
C PRO A 62 4.22 -3.63 26.24
N SER A 63 3.27 -3.06 25.47
CA SER A 63 3.62 -2.27 24.28
C SER A 63 3.96 -0.83 24.65
N ALA A 64 5.03 -0.30 24.06
CA ALA A 64 5.38 1.11 24.09
C ALA A 64 5.17 1.75 22.71
N THR A 65 4.63 2.98 22.67
CA THR A 65 4.47 3.75 21.43
C THR A 65 5.54 4.85 21.39
N VAL A 66 6.29 4.91 20.28
CA VAL A 66 7.34 5.91 20.07
C VAL A 66 6.99 6.78 18.87
N TYR A 67 6.98 8.10 19.09
CA TYR A 67 6.76 9.08 18.03
C TYR A 67 8.10 9.54 17.46
N LEU A 68 8.26 9.37 16.15
CA LEU A 68 9.49 9.72 15.45
C LEU A 68 9.19 10.73 14.31
N PRO A 69 10.14 11.61 13.97
CA PRO A 69 10.04 12.41 12.76
C PRO A 69 9.85 11.52 11.53
N LYS A 70 9.06 11.98 10.55
CA LYS A 70 8.78 11.23 9.31
C LYS A 70 10.03 10.74 8.58
N LYS A 71 11.12 11.50 8.63
CA LYS A 71 12.41 11.11 8.03
C LYS A 71 13.06 9.95 8.78
N ALA A 72 13.04 9.96 10.11
CA ALA A 72 13.64 8.90 10.92
C ALA A 72 12.94 7.55 10.72
N ILE A 73 11.60 7.52 10.74
CA ILE A 73 10.87 6.27 10.52
C ILE A 73 11.03 5.72 9.08
N ARG A 74 11.30 6.59 8.09
CA ARG A 74 11.63 6.15 6.72
C ARG A 74 12.98 5.43 6.68
N LEU A 75 14.00 6.00 7.34
CA LEU A 75 15.31 5.37 7.42
C LEU A 75 15.26 4.03 8.17
N ILE A 76 14.54 3.96 9.28
CA ILE A 76 14.39 2.69 10.03
C ILE A 76 13.67 1.63 9.18
N LYS A 77 12.69 2.04 8.36
CA LYS A 77 12.02 1.12 7.42
C LYS A 77 12.97 0.61 6.34
N GLU A 78 13.81 1.48 5.79
CA GLU A 78 14.82 1.11 4.80
C GLU A 78 15.78 0.06 5.38
N ILE A 79 16.36 0.34 6.56
CA ILE A 79 17.22 -0.60 7.29
C ILE A 79 16.50 -1.93 7.55
N SER A 80 15.22 -1.89 7.96
CA SER A 80 14.44 -3.11 8.22
C SER A 80 14.26 -3.98 6.97
N LEU A 81 14.18 -3.37 5.79
CA LEU A 81 14.08 -4.08 4.51
C LEU A 81 15.43 -4.61 4.05
N GLU A 82 16.51 -3.83 4.25
CA GLU A 82 17.88 -4.23 3.91
C GLU A 82 18.36 -5.42 4.75
N GLU A 83 18.04 -5.43 6.05
CA GLU A 83 18.47 -6.46 6.99
C GLU A 83 17.49 -7.66 7.10
N ASP A 84 16.34 -7.62 6.42
CA ASP A 84 15.21 -8.58 6.60
C ASP A 84 14.81 -8.74 8.08
N ARG A 85 14.78 -7.62 8.81
CA ARG A 85 14.46 -7.57 10.25
C ARG A 85 13.19 -6.79 10.50
N ARG A 86 12.56 -7.03 11.65
CA ARG A 86 11.40 -6.24 12.07
C ARG A 86 11.86 -4.92 12.68
N ILE A 87 11.09 -3.87 12.42
CA ILE A 87 11.28 -2.55 13.07
C ILE A 87 11.26 -2.68 14.59
N SER A 88 10.41 -3.57 15.15
CA SER A 88 10.37 -3.82 16.60
C SER A 88 11.71 -4.30 17.15
N ASP A 89 12.42 -5.14 16.40
CA ASP A 89 13.65 -5.78 16.86
C ASP A 89 14.80 -4.77 16.80
N ILE A 90 14.85 -3.95 15.75
CA ILE A 90 15.78 -2.82 15.62
C ILE A 90 15.57 -1.82 16.76
N LEU A 91 14.31 -1.50 17.08
CA LEU A 91 14.01 -0.59 18.19
C LEU A 91 14.36 -1.22 19.55
N ALA A 92 14.13 -2.52 19.72
CA ALA A 92 14.49 -3.23 20.95
C ALA A 92 16.01 -3.22 21.17
N GLU A 93 16.79 -3.47 20.12
CA GLU A 93 18.26 -3.38 20.17
C GLU A 93 18.75 -1.98 20.53
N ALA A 94 18.18 -0.93 19.91
CA ALA A 94 18.54 0.45 20.24
C ALA A 94 18.22 0.82 21.71
N VAL A 95 17.12 0.28 22.26
CA VAL A 95 16.77 0.46 23.68
C VAL A 95 17.73 -0.31 24.57
N ASP A 96 18.06 -1.55 24.23
CA ASP A 96 19.00 -2.39 24.97
C ASP A 96 20.39 -1.75 25.08
N GLU A 97 20.91 -1.24 23.95
CA GLU A 97 22.16 -0.50 23.91
C GLU A 97 22.11 0.75 24.78
N TYR A 98 21.01 1.51 24.72
CA TYR A 98 20.86 2.73 25.52
C TYR A 98 20.85 2.43 27.02
N LEU A 99 20.14 1.37 27.45
CA LEU A 99 20.11 0.93 28.84
C LEU A 99 21.49 0.48 29.31
N THR A 100 22.16 -0.36 28.52
CA THR A 100 23.51 -0.86 28.83
C THR A 100 24.52 0.27 28.95
N ARG A 101 24.50 1.25 28.04
CA ARG A 101 25.36 2.45 28.11
C ARG A 101 25.11 3.30 29.36
N ARG A 102 23.91 3.24 29.93
CA ARG A 102 23.53 3.92 31.18
C ARG A 102 23.89 3.12 32.44
N GLY A 103 24.43 1.91 32.30
CA GLY A 103 24.73 1.01 33.42
C GLY A 103 23.50 0.26 33.93
N HIS A 104 22.40 0.25 33.18
CA HIS A 104 21.25 -0.60 33.49
C HIS A 104 21.44 -2.01 32.91
N PRO A 105 20.77 -3.03 33.49
CA PRO A 105 20.73 -4.37 32.91
C PRO A 105 20.15 -4.37 31.49
N SER A 106 20.58 -5.33 30.68
CA SER A 106 20.03 -5.55 29.33
C SER A 106 18.57 -6.02 29.39
N LEU A 107 17.82 -5.85 28.29
CA LEU A 107 16.45 -6.31 28.16
C LEU A 107 16.33 -7.82 28.40
N GLU A 108 17.32 -8.62 27.95
CA GLU A 108 17.35 -10.06 28.23
C GLU A 108 17.49 -10.35 29.73
N GLN A 109 18.30 -9.57 30.46
CA GLN A 109 18.46 -9.72 31.90
C GLN A 109 17.19 -9.33 32.68
N LEU A 110 16.43 -8.37 32.17
CA LEU A 110 15.16 -7.93 32.77
C LEU A 110 13.97 -8.85 32.47
N SER A 111 14.10 -9.72 31.46
CA SER A 111 13.06 -10.66 31.04
C SER A 111 13.05 -12.01 31.77
N LYS A 112 14.02 -12.24 32.65
CA LYS A 112 14.20 -13.47 33.45
C LYS A 112 13.45 -13.39 34.76
#